data_AF-A0A3P8MD94-F1
#
_entry.id   AF-A0A3P8MD94-F1
#
_cell.length_a   1.000
_cell.length_b   1.000
_cell.length_c   1.000
_cell.angle_alpha   90.00
_cell.angle_beta   90.00
_cell.angle_gamma   90.00
#
_symmetry.space_group_name_H-M   'P 1'
#
loop_
_entity.id
_entity.type
_entity.pdbx_description
1 polymer ?
#
loop_
_entity_poly.entity_id
_entity_poly.type
_entity_poly.pdbx_seq_one_letter_code
_entity_poly.pdbx_strand_id
1 'polypeptide(L)' 'MGHGAHTKDARLRAALPPELYRVLHLRLVQRRTVEEAAALLRITPQAVRLRQHRALERIRAGL' A
#
# COMPACT_ATOMS: atom_id res chain seq x y z
N MET A 1 22.79 4.72 -4.63
CA MET A 1 21.96 5.89 -5.00
C MET A 1 20.47 5.50 -4.89
N GLY A 2 19.85 5.60 -3.70
CA GLY A 2 18.51 5.05 -3.41
C GLY A 2 17.43 6.09 -3.07
N HIS A 3 17.60 7.36 -3.46
CA HIS A 3 16.75 8.48 -2.99
C HIS A 3 15.31 8.51 -3.54
N GLY A 4 15.01 7.78 -4.62
CA GLY A 4 13.67 7.81 -5.25
C GLY A 4 12.60 6.98 -4.54
N ALA A 5 12.97 5.94 -3.80
CA ALA A 5 12.02 5.08 -3.09
C ALA A 5 11.50 5.74 -1.80
N HIS A 6 12.39 6.40 -1.05
CA HIS A 6 12.06 7.09 0.19
C HIS A 6 11.13 8.31 -0.03
N THR A 7 11.31 9.06 -1.11
CA THR A 7 10.46 10.22 -1.42
C THR A 7 9.07 9.81 -1.88
N LYS A 8 8.94 8.72 -2.66
CA LYS A 8 7.63 8.16 -3.03
C LYS A 8 6.90 7.60 -1.81
N ASP A 9 7.63 6.95 -0.91
CA ASP A 9 7.07 6.41 0.33
C ASP A 9 6.52 7.52 1.26
N ALA A 10 7.27 8.61 1.44
CA ALA A 10 6.83 9.75 2.24
C ALA A 10 5.57 10.42 1.67
N ARG A 11 5.48 10.59 0.33
CA ARG A 11 4.28 11.13 -0.32
C ARG A 11 3.07 10.20 -0.18
N LEU A 12 3.27 8.89 -0.36
CA LEU A 12 2.23 7.88 -0.15
C LEU A 12 1.72 7.88 1.29
N ARG A 13 2.63 8.00 2.27
CA ARG A 13 2.28 8.07 3.69
C ARG A 13 1.51 9.33 4.04
N ALA A 14 1.85 10.46 3.42
CA ALA A 14 1.20 11.74 3.68
C ALA A 14 -0.24 11.81 3.14
N ALA A 15 -0.54 11.08 2.06
CA ALA A 15 -1.79 11.28 1.32
C ALA A 15 -2.76 10.09 1.35
N LEU A 16 -2.32 8.93 1.83
CA LEU A 16 -3.19 7.79 2.06
C LEU A 16 -3.51 7.60 3.54
N PRO A 17 -4.74 7.17 3.86
CA PRO A 17 -5.06 6.64 5.19
C PRO A 17 -4.06 5.55 5.59
N PRO A 18 -3.68 5.47 6.89
CA PRO A 18 -2.63 4.58 7.37
C PRO A 18 -2.89 3.10 7.05
N GLU A 19 -4.15 2.69 6.98
CA GLU A 19 -4.55 1.33 6.60
C GLU A 19 -4.27 1.01 5.12
N LEU A 20 -4.48 1.97 4.22
CA LEU A 20 -4.24 1.81 2.78
C LEU A 20 -2.73 1.87 2.47
N TYR A 21 -2.03 2.77 3.15
CA TYR A 21 -0.59 2.89 3.06
C TYR A 21 0.12 1.59 3.47
N ARG A 22 -0.28 0.96 4.58
CA ARG A 22 0.33 -0.32 5.02
C ARG A 22 0.21 -1.42 3.97
N VAL A 23 -0.95 -1.53 3.31
CA VAL A 23 -1.17 -2.51 2.24
C VAL A 23 -0.24 -2.24 1.06
N LEU A 24 -0.14 -0.98 0.60
CA LEU A 24 0.74 -0.61 -0.50
C LEU A 24 2.21 -0.76 -0.14
N HIS A 25 2.63 -0.41 1.07
CA HIS A 25 4.01 -0.55 1.51
C HIS A 25 4.46 -2.03 1.50
N LEU A 26 3.63 -2.93 2.06
CA LEU A 26 3.92 -4.36 2.04
C LEU A 26 4.00 -4.91 0.59
N ARG A 27 3.09 -4.48 -0.28
CA ARG A 27 2.99 -4.96 -1.67
C ARG A 27 4.06 -4.38 -2.61
N LEU A 28 4.33 -3.08 -2.53
CA LEU A 28 5.17 -2.34 -3.47
C LEU A 28 6.62 -2.21 -3.00
N VAL A 29 6.83 -1.95 -1.70
CA VAL A 29 8.18 -1.76 -1.14
C VAL A 29 8.77 -3.09 -0.75
N GLN A 30 8.01 -3.92 -0.02
CA GLN A 30 8.48 -5.22 0.45
C GLN A 30 8.19 -6.38 -0.51
N ARG A 31 7.53 -6.11 -1.65
CA ARG A 31 7.19 -7.10 -2.69
C ARG A 31 6.45 -8.34 -2.16
N ARG A 32 5.69 -8.20 -1.07
CA ARG A 32 4.92 -9.30 -0.48
C ARG A 32 3.71 -9.65 -1.34
N THR A 33 3.36 -10.93 -1.34
CA THR A 33 2.14 -11.41 -1.99
C THR A 33 0.88 -10.91 -1.26
N VAL A 34 -0.28 -11.05 -1.89
CA VAL A 34 -1.57 -10.70 -1.27
C VAL A 34 -1.81 -11.54 -0.02
N GLU A 35 -1.44 -12.82 -0.05
CA GLU A 35 -1.64 -13.76 1.06
C GLU A 35 -0.72 -13.46 2.23
N GLU A 36 0.56 -13.17 1.98
CA GLU A 36 1.48 -12.73 3.04
C GLU A 36 1.04 -11.40 3.66
N ALA A 37 0.62 -10.42 2.84
CA ALA A 37 0.14 -9.15 3.35
C ALA A 37 -1.15 -9.32 4.17
N ALA A 38 -2.04 -10.23 3.76
CA ALA A 38 -3.25 -10.59 4.49
C ALA A 38 -2.91 -11.19 5.87
N ALA A 39 -1.97 -12.14 5.90
CA ALA A 39 -1.50 -12.75 7.14
C ALA A 39 -0.85 -11.73 8.08
N LEU A 40 0.05 -10.87 7.56
CA LEU A 40 0.73 -9.83 8.33
C LEU A 40 -0.21 -8.77 8.89
N LEU A 41 -1.23 -8.39 8.13
CA LEU A 41 -2.23 -7.41 8.53
C LEU A 41 -3.42 -8.02 9.29
N ARG A 42 -3.45 -9.35 9.45
CA ARG A 42 -4.56 -10.12 10.05
C ARG A 42 -5.92 -9.80 9.42
N ILE A 43 -5.97 -9.74 8.10
CA ILE A 43 -7.17 -9.48 7.30
C ILE A 43 -7.31 -10.53 6.21
N THR A 44 -8.44 -10.57 5.52
CA THR A 44 -8.62 -11.50 4.40
C THR A 44 -7.84 -11.05 3.15
N PRO A 45 -7.40 -11.99 2.29
CA PRO A 45 -6.82 -11.67 0.98
C PRO A 45 -7.73 -10.78 0.12
N GLN A 46 -9.05 -10.97 0.22
CA GLN A 46 -10.03 -10.14 -0.46
C GLN A 46 -10.03 -8.70 0.07
N ALA A 47 -9.92 -8.50 1.39
CA ALA A 47 -9.80 -7.17 1.99
C ALA A 47 -8.50 -6.47 1.56
N VAL A 48 -7.40 -7.20 1.37
CA VAL A 48 -6.15 -6.66 0.81
C VAL A 48 -6.38 -6.15 -0.62
N ARG A 49 -7.01 -6.95 -1.49
CA ARG A 49 -7.31 -6.56 -2.87
C ARG A 49 -8.22 -5.33 -2.93
N LEU A 50 -9.25 -5.28 -2.09
CA LEU A 50 -10.17 -4.15 -2.03
C LEU A 50 -9.46 -2.86 -1.56
N ARG A 51 -8.65 -2.96 -0.50
CA ARG A 51 -7.85 -1.83 0.01
C ARG A 51 -6.83 -1.36 -1.01
N GLN A 52 -6.15 -2.27 -1.70
CA GLN A 52 -5.23 -1.91 -2.78
C GLN A 52 -5.97 -1.20 -3.91
N HIS A 53 -7.12 -1.72 -4.35
CA HIS A 53 -7.92 -1.08 -5.40
C HIS A 53 -8.35 0.33 -4.98
N ARG A 54 -8.89 0.51 -3.77
CA ARG A 54 -9.24 1.85 -3.24
C ARG A 54 -8.03 2.77 -3.12
N ALA A 55 -6.86 2.26 -2.75
CA ALA A 55 -5.64 3.04 -2.66
C ALA A 55 -5.17 3.51 -4.04
N LEU A 56 -5.20 2.62 -5.04
CA LEU A 56 -4.89 2.96 -6.44
C LEU A 56 -5.92 3.92 -7.03
N GLU A 57 -7.20 3.73 -6.74
CA GLU A 57 -8.27 4.65 -7.15
C GLU A 57 -8.09 6.02 -6.50
N ARG A 58 -7.65 6.13 -5.25
CA ARG A 58 -7.30 7.42 -4.65
C ARG A 58 -6.05 8.05 -5.28
N ILE A 59 -5.02 7.27 -5.58
CA ILE A 59 -3.83 7.76 -6.31
C ILE A 59 -4.22 8.26 -7.70
N ARG A 60 -5.12 7.54 -8.38
CA ARG A 60 -5.63 7.88 -9.71
C ARG A 60 -6.57 9.07 -9.68
N ALA A 61 -7.44 9.15 -8.68
CA ALA A 61 -8.33 10.28 -8.43
C ALA A 61 -7.56 11.52 -7.93
N GLY A 62 -6.30 11.31 -7.53
CA GLY A 62 -5.42 12.31 -6.97
C GLY A 62 -5.85 12.69 -5.55
N LEU A 63 -5.23 12.24 -4.48
CA LEU A 63 -3.80 12.42 -4.30
C LEU A 63 -3.22 13.52 -5.21
#